data_AF-A0A4S8LQK2-F1
#
_entry.id   AF-A0A4S8LQK2-F1
#
_cell.length_a   1.000
_cell.length_b   1.000
_cell.length_c   1.000
_cell.angle_alpha   90.00
_cell.angle_beta   90.00
_cell.angle_gamma   90.00
#
_symmetry.space_group_name_H-M   'P 1'
#
loop_
_entity.id
_entity.type
_entity.pdbx_description
1 polymer ?
#
loop_
_entity_poly.entity_id
_entity_poly.type
_entity_poly.pdbx_seq_one_letter_code
_entity_poly.pdbx_strand_id
1 'polypeptide(L)'
;QSVEDLLERISVSYKLNTKQKMAFTIISKAYINRFLFGIERGDPLRMLLTGPGGTGKTHTVKAVRQVMSHFGRENRIRFLAPTGSAASLIEGTTIHTGLGIAVGSKANTGDRYDGVYSFSVTKRVEAREEWKDVDIVMVDEVSLLGSQLLAKMDA
;
A
#
# COMPACT_ATOMS: atom_id res chain seq x y z
N GLN A 1 -27.87 -1.91 3.54
CA GLN A 1 -27.01 -1.49 4.67
C GLN A 1 -26.30 -0.22 4.26
N SER A 2 -26.21 0.80 5.12
CA SER A 2 -25.50 2.04 4.76
C SER A 2 -23.97 1.85 4.82
N VAL A 3 -23.22 2.75 4.17
CA VAL A 3 -21.74 2.77 4.26
C VAL A 3 -21.31 3.04 5.70
N GLU A 4 -22.00 3.95 6.38
CA GLU A 4 -21.75 4.32 7.77
C GLU A 4 -21.88 3.11 8.70
N ASP A 5 -22.95 2.32 8.56
CA ASP A 5 -23.15 1.11 9.37
C ASP A 5 -22.05 0.07 9.13
N LEU A 6 -21.61 -0.07 7.88
CA LEU A 6 -20.51 -0.98 7.52
C LEU A 6 -19.21 -0.56 8.21
N LEU A 7 -18.84 0.72 8.09
CA LEU A 7 -17.61 1.26 8.69
C LEU A 7 -17.66 1.15 10.22
N GLU A 8 -18.80 1.48 10.84
CA GLU A 8 -18.95 1.37 12.29
C GLU A 8 -18.75 -0.08 12.74
N ARG A 9 -19.46 -1.03 12.12
CA ARG A 9 -19.37 -2.46 12.44
C ARG A 9 -17.94 -3.00 12.32
N ILE A 10 -17.23 -2.65 11.25
CA ILE A 10 -15.84 -3.08 11.07
C ILE A 10 -14.93 -2.43 12.11
N SER A 11 -15.11 -1.14 12.40
CA SER A 11 -14.31 -0.44 13.40
C SER A 11 -14.44 -1.04 14.80
N VAL A 12 -15.67 -1.44 15.18
CA VAL A 12 -15.95 -2.12 16.46
C VAL A 12 -15.37 -3.53 16.47
N SER A 13 -15.54 -4.30 15.39
CA SER A 13 -14.97 -5.65 15.26
C SER A 13 -13.45 -5.66 15.39
N TYR A 14 -12.78 -4.65 14.82
CA TYR A 14 -11.34 -4.49 14.93
C TYR A 14 -10.89 -3.79 16.22
N LYS A 15 -11.83 -3.36 17.08
CA LYS A 15 -11.54 -2.64 18.33
C LYS A 15 -10.63 -1.43 18.12
N LEU A 16 -10.88 -0.66 17.06
CA LEU A 16 -10.04 0.49 16.72
C LEU A 16 -10.15 1.58 17.79
N ASN A 17 -9.00 2.09 18.25
CA ASN A 17 -9.00 3.28 19.10
C ASN A 17 -9.37 4.54 18.29
N THR A 18 -9.57 5.68 18.95
CA THR A 18 -10.01 6.93 18.31
C THR A 18 -9.15 7.35 17.12
N LYS A 19 -7.82 7.28 17.23
CA LYS A 19 -6.90 7.69 16.16
C LYS A 19 -6.92 6.69 15.01
N GLN A 20 -6.94 5.40 15.32
CA GLN A 20 -7.05 4.34 14.32
C GLN A 20 -8.38 4.42 13.57
N LYS A 21 -9.50 4.64 14.27
CA LYS A 21 -10.83 4.81 13.68
C LYS A 21 -10.89 6.03 12.77
N MET A 22 -10.24 7.13 13.15
CA MET A 22 -10.14 8.33 12.30
C MET A 22 -9.41 8.01 10.99
N ALA A 23 -8.21 7.42 11.06
CA ALA A 23 -7.45 7.04 9.87
C ALA A 23 -8.20 6.03 8.99
N PHE A 24 -8.74 4.97 9.61
CA PHE A 24 -9.58 3.98 8.95
C PHE A 24 -10.75 4.61 8.20
N THR A 25 -11.45 5.56 8.83
CA THR A 25 -12.62 6.23 8.22
C THR A 25 -12.21 7.08 7.03
N ILE A 26 -11.11 7.84 7.13
CA ILE A 26 -10.59 8.67 6.02
C ILE A 26 -10.27 7.78 4.82
N ILE A 27 -9.47 6.74 5.03
CA ILE A 27 -9.03 5.84 3.96
C ILE A 27 -10.24 5.13 3.32
N SER A 28 -11.14 4.59 4.15
CA SER A 28 -12.30 3.84 3.66
C SER A 28 -13.27 4.71 2.86
N LYS A 29 -13.54 5.94 3.33
CA LYS A 29 -14.42 6.86 2.61
C LYS A 29 -13.79 7.33 1.29
N ALA A 30 -12.50 7.65 1.29
CA ALA A 30 -11.78 8.00 0.06
C ALA A 30 -11.84 6.86 -0.97
N TYR A 31 -11.62 5.61 -0.53
CA TYR A 31 -11.75 4.43 -1.39
C TYR A 31 -13.16 4.28 -1.95
N ILE A 32 -14.19 4.31 -1.10
CA ILE A 32 -15.59 4.10 -1.51
C ILE A 32 -16.02 5.20 -2.50
N ASN A 33 -15.78 6.46 -2.17
CA ASN A 33 -16.18 7.60 -2.99
C ASN A 33 -15.52 7.57 -4.37
N ARG A 34 -14.23 7.24 -4.43
CA ARG A 34 -13.45 7.22 -5.67
C ARG A 34 -13.75 5.99 -6.51
N PHE A 35 -13.68 4.78 -5.94
CA PHE A 35 -13.62 3.53 -6.70
C PHE A 35 -14.93 2.75 -6.76
N LEU A 36 -15.88 3.00 -5.85
CA LEU A 36 -17.21 2.36 -5.88
C LEU A 36 -18.28 3.29 -6.44
N PHE A 37 -18.26 4.56 -6.04
CA PHE A 37 -19.27 5.53 -6.48
C PHE A 37 -18.80 6.45 -7.62
N GLY A 38 -17.49 6.58 -7.84
CA GLY A 38 -16.94 7.42 -8.92
C GLY A 38 -17.20 8.92 -8.73
N ILE A 39 -17.45 9.36 -7.49
CA ILE A 39 -17.84 10.74 -7.14
C ILE A 39 -16.61 11.63 -6.99
N GLU A 40 -15.49 11.08 -6.50
CA GLU A 40 -14.26 11.84 -6.24
C GLU A 40 -13.24 11.64 -7.38
N ARG A 41 -12.90 12.73 -8.06
CA ARG A 41 -11.96 12.74 -9.21
C ARG A 41 -10.70 13.58 -8.98
N GLY A 42 -10.53 14.11 -7.76
CA GLY A 42 -9.36 14.92 -7.40
C GLY A 42 -8.09 14.10 -7.24
N ASP A 43 -7.08 14.71 -6.63
CA ASP A 43 -5.83 14.03 -6.32
C ASP A 43 -6.07 12.79 -5.44
N PRO A 44 -5.31 11.70 -5.63
CA PRO A 44 -5.43 10.53 -4.77
C PRO A 44 -5.05 10.86 -3.33
N LEU A 45 -5.68 10.19 -2.36
CA LEU A 45 -5.33 10.33 -0.95
C LEU A 45 -3.87 9.92 -0.72
N ARG A 46 -3.04 10.87 -0.30
CA ARG A 46 -1.67 10.65 0.18
C ARG A 46 -1.64 10.82 1.68
N MET A 47 -1.55 9.72 2.44
CA MET A 47 -1.64 9.74 3.90
C MET A 47 -0.38 9.15 4.54
N LEU A 48 0.21 9.90 5.49
CA LEU A 48 1.29 9.41 6.34
C LEU A 48 0.72 8.97 7.70
N LEU A 49 0.71 7.66 7.96
CA LEU A 49 0.41 7.10 9.27
C LEU A 49 1.70 6.99 10.08
N THR A 50 1.89 7.88 11.05
CA THR A 50 3.07 7.88 11.94
C THR A 50 2.72 7.48 13.36
N GLY A 51 3.74 7.01 14.09
CA GLY A 51 3.65 6.57 15.48
C GLY A 51 4.68 5.47 15.75
N PRO A 52 5.10 5.29 17.01
CA PRO A 52 6.02 4.24 17.41
C PRO A 52 5.58 2.84 16.94
N GLY A 53 6.53 1.89 16.91
CA GLY A 53 6.24 0.48 16.72
C GLY A 53 5.19 -0.02 17.72
N GLY A 54 4.33 -0.95 17.31
CA GLY A 54 3.28 -1.50 18.18
C GLY A 54 2.03 -0.63 18.35
N THR A 55 1.94 0.53 17.70
CA THR A 55 0.74 1.41 17.79
C THR A 55 -0.45 0.98 16.92
N GLY A 56 -0.34 -0.12 16.17
CA GLY A 56 -1.44 -0.68 15.38
C GLY A 56 -1.70 0.02 14.04
N LYS A 57 -0.68 0.60 13.41
CA LYS A 57 -0.79 1.17 12.05
C LYS A 57 -1.24 0.12 11.04
N THR A 58 -0.54 -1.02 10.99
CA THR A 58 -0.88 -2.18 10.15
C THR A 58 -2.27 -2.72 10.46
N HIS A 59 -2.65 -2.76 11.74
CA HIS A 59 -3.99 -3.18 12.19
C HIS A 59 -5.10 -2.28 11.60
N THR A 60 -4.86 -0.97 11.55
CA THR A 60 -5.78 0.00 10.95
C THR A 60 -6.01 -0.27 9.46
N VAL A 61 -4.94 -0.57 8.72
CA VAL A 61 -5.04 -0.85 7.27
C VAL A 61 -5.63 -2.24 7.00
N LYS A 62 -5.40 -3.24 7.87
CA LYS A 62 -6.11 -4.52 7.80
C LYS A 62 -7.62 -4.34 7.95
N ALA A 63 -8.09 -3.40 8.79
CA ALA A 63 -9.51 -3.05 8.87
C ALA A 63 -10.03 -2.44 7.54
N VAL A 64 -9.24 -1.60 6.86
CA VAL A 64 -9.59 -1.10 5.51
C VAL A 64 -9.70 -2.24 4.50
N ARG A 65 -8.76 -3.21 4.53
CA ARG A 65 -8.85 -4.41 3.69
C ARG A 65 -10.14 -5.18 3.94
N GLN A 66 -10.65 -5.23 5.17
CA GLN A 66 -11.95 -5.84 5.49
C GLN A 66 -13.12 -5.09 4.82
N VAL A 67 -13.06 -3.76 4.73
CA VAL A 67 -14.06 -2.96 3.97
C VAL A 67 -13.99 -3.35 2.49
N MET A 68 -12.80 -3.44 1.92
CA MET A 68 -12.63 -3.85 0.51
C MET A 68 -13.12 -5.28 0.27
N SER A 69 -12.87 -6.19 1.21
CA SER A 69 -13.36 -7.57 1.18
C SER A 69 -14.88 -7.67 1.17
N HIS A 70 -15.57 -6.78 1.89
CA HIS A 70 -17.04 -6.71 1.84
C HIS A 70 -17.59 -6.46 0.43
N PHE A 71 -16.80 -5.83 -0.44
CA PHE A 71 -17.13 -5.59 -1.84
C PHE A 71 -16.43 -6.56 -2.81
N GLY A 72 -15.80 -7.64 -2.31
CA GLY A 72 -15.06 -8.61 -3.13
C GLY A 72 -13.81 -8.03 -3.80
N ARG A 73 -13.19 -7.01 -3.19
CA ARG A 73 -12.08 -6.23 -3.75
C ARG A 73 -10.86 -6.22 -2.85
N GLU A 74 -10.72 -7.17 -1.92
CA GLU A 74 -9.59 -7.25 -0.99
C GLU A 74 -8.22 -7.42 -1.67
N ASN A 75 -8.21 -7.90 -2.92
CA ASN A 75 -6.98 -8.05 -3.71
C ASN A 75 -6.54 -6.75 -4.40
N ARG A 76 -7.33 -5.67 -4.31
CA ARG A 76 -7.02 -4.35 -4.88
C ARG A 76 -6.22 -3.46 -3.92
N ILE A 77 -5.77 -4.01 -2.79
CA ILE A 77 -4.81 -3.37 -1.88
C ILE A 77 -3.49 -4.14 -1.87
N ARG A 78 -2.37 -3.43 -1.93
CA ARG A 78 -1.02 -3.98 -1.85
C ARG A 78 -0.29 -3.46 -0.62
N PHE A 79 0.46 -4.35 0.01
CA PHE A 79 1.31 -4.06 1.15
C PHE A 79 2.76 -4.17 0.73
N LEU A 80 3.51 -3.09 0.92
CA LEU A 80 4.92 -2.99 0.60
C LEU A 80 5.73 -2.67 1.85
N ALA A 81 6.96 -3.16 1.91
CA ALA A 81 7.91 -2.76 2.93
C ALA A 81 9.35 -2.72 2.35
N PRO A 82 10.29 -1.99 2.96
CA PRO A 82 11.67 -1.93 2.50
C PRO A 82 12.44 -3.24 2.72
N THR A 83 12.12 -4.00 3.76
CA THR A 83 12.85 -5.23 4.14
C THR A 83 11.96 -6.47 4.02
N GLY A 84 12.59 -7.63 3.77
CA GLY A 84 11.87 -8.91 3.66
C GLY A 84 11.14 -9.28 4.94
N SER A 85 11.75 -9.05 6.11
CA SER A 85 11.12 -9.33 7.41
C SER A 85 9.87 -8.46 7.63
N ALA A 86 9.94 -7.16 7.34
CA ALA A 86 8.78 -6.28 7.45
C ALA A 86 7.67 -6.64 6.45
N ALA A 87 8.05 -6.95 5.20
CA ALA A 87 7.10 -7.40 4.17
C ALA A 87 6.37 -8.68 4.61
N SER A 88 7.10 -9.65 5.17
CA SER A 88 6.51 -10.89 5.67
C SER A 88 5.51 -10.66 6.81
N LEU A 89 5.77 -9.70 7.70
CA LEU A 89 4.88 -9.41 8.84
C LEU A 89 3.53 -8.81 8.41
N ILE A 90 3.53 -8.09 7.29
CA ILE A 90 2.32 -7.44 6.75
C ILE A 90 1.66 -8.26 5.63
N GLU A 91 2.11 -9.51 5.42
CA GLU A 91 1.67 -10.37 4.31
C GLU A 91 1.79 -9.67 2.94
N GLY A 92 2.86 -8.90 2.78
CA GLY A 92 3.16 -8.10 1.62
C GLY A 92 4.42 -8.55 0.88
N THR A 93 4.92 -7.68 0.00
CA THR A 93 6.18 -7.88 -0.72
C THR A 93 7.15 -6.74 -0.44
N THR A 94 8.43 -6.92 -0.75
CA THR A 94 9.36 -5.80 -0.65
C THR A 94 9.09 -4.78 -1.75
N ILE A 95 9.41 -3.51 -1.53
CA ILE A 95 9.26 -2.47 -2.58
C ILE A 95 10.05 -2.85 -3.84
N HIS A 96 11.26 -3.38 -3.65
CA HIS A 96 12.10 -3.83 -4.77
C HIS A 96 11.45 -4.93 -5.59
N THR A 97 10.92 -5.97 -4.94
CA THR A 97 10.25 -7.07 -5.63
C THR A 97 8.91 -6.62 -6.22
N GLY A 98 8.11 -5.85 -5.46
CA GLY A 98 6.80 -5.37 -5.89
C GLY A 98 6.88 -4.45 -7.11
N LEU A 99 7.90 -3.59 -7.19
CA LEU A 99 8.06 -2.64 -8.29
C LEU A 99 9.12 -3.06 -9.33
N GLY A 100 9.79 -4.19 -9.14
CA GLY A 100 10.83 -4.66 -10.06
C GLY A 100 12.11 -3.86 -10.06
N ILE A 101 12.39 -3.14 -8.99
CA ILE A 101 13.56 -2.28 -8.89
C ILE A 101 14.77 -3.17 -8.61
N ALA A 102 15.80 -3.12 -9.46
CA ALA A 102 17.03 -3.85 -9.22
C ALA A 102 17.70 -3.36 -7.94
N VAL A 103 18.07 -4.29 -7.05
CA VAL A 103 18.99 -4.00 -5.96
C VAL A 103 20.39 -4.02 -6.57
N GLY A 104 21.03 -2.86 -6.66
CA GLY A 104 22.33 -2.71 -7.29
C GLY A 104 23.36 -3.68 -6.71
N SER A 105 23.89 -4.55 -7.57
CA SER A 105 25.21 -5.14 -7.35
C SER A 105 26.23 -4.02 -7.55
N LYS A 106 27.24 -3.89 -6.68
CA LYS A 106 28.41 -3.07 -6.98
C LYS A 106 29.07 -3.61 -8.26
N ALA A 107 28.70 -3.08 -9.42
CA ALA A 107 29.49 -3.21 -10.63
C ALA A 107 30.55 -2.11 -10.58
N ASN A 108 31.81 -2.52 -10.53
CA ASN A 108 32.96 -1.68 -10.82
C ASN A 108 32.93 -1.26 -12.29
N THR A 109 32.09 -0.31 -12.67
CA THR A 109 32.20 0.38 -13.96
C THR A 109 31.38 1.66 -13.91
N GLY A 110 32.01 2.76 -14.32
CA GLY A 110 31.51 4.14 -14.22
C GLY A 110 30.36 4.48 -15.18
N ASP A 111 29.34 3.62 -15.27
CA ASP A 111 28.10 3.95 -15.97
C ASP A 111 27.02 4.40 -14.97
N ARG A 112 26.36 5.49 -15.34
CA ARG A 112 25.32 6.16 -14.55
C ARG A 112 24.23 5.15 -14.17
N TYR A 113 23.91 5.10 -12.88
CA TYR A 113 22.81 4.34 -12.27
C TYR A 113 21.45 4.84 -12.77
N ASP A 114 21.17 4.66 -14.05
CA ASP A 114 19.88 5.00 -14.64
C ASP A 114 18.99 3.75 -14.64
N GLY A 115 17.91 3.79 -13.86
CA GLY A 115 16.67 3.08 -14.16
C GLY A 115 16.67 1.57 -14.43
N VAL A 116 17.61 0.76 -13.94
CA VAL A 116 17.56 -0.70 -14.21
C VAL A 116 16.43 -1.36 -13.40
N TYR A 117 15.28 -1.56 -14.03
CA TYR A 117 14.26 -2.51 -13.57
C TYR A 117 14.79 -3.93 -13.83
N SER A 118 14.93 -4.76 -12.78
CA SER A 118 15.51 -6.11 -12.89
C SER A 118 14.55 -7.16 -13.45
N PHE A 119 13.32 -6.79 -13.78
CA PHE A 119 12.36 -7.73 -14.33
C PHE A 119 12.76 -8.17 -15.75
N SER A 120 12.85 -9.49 -15.94
CA SER A 120 12.76 -10.11 -17.26
C SER A 120 11.42 -9.72 -17.91
N VAL A 121 11.33 -9.85 -19.25
CA VAL A 121 10.10 -9.54 -20.00
C VAL A 121 8.88 -10.24 -19.39
N THR A 122 9.01 -11.51 -19.01
CA THR A 122 7.96 -12.31 -18.35
C THR A 122 7.53 -11.70 -17.02
N LYS A 123 8.49 -11.35 -16.15
CA LYS A 123 8.17 -10.75 -14.84
C LYS A 123 7.55 -9.36 -14.94
N ARG A 124 7.82 -8.61 -16.02
CA ARG A 124 7.15 -7.33 -16.28
C ARG A 124 5.68 -7.53 -16.62
N VAL A 125 5.35 -8.59 -17.36
CA VAL A 125 3.95 -8.93 -17.67
C VAL A 125 3.22 -9.38 -16.41
N GLU A 126 3.84 -10.26 -15.62
CA GLU A 126 3.29 -10.69 -14.33
C GLU A 126 3.04 -9.50 -13.39
N ALA A 127 4.03 -8.61 -13.22
CA ALA A 127 3.87 -7.41 -12.41
C ALA A 127 2.74 -6.51 -12.95
N ARG A 128 2.66 -6.28 -14.26
CA ARG A 128 1.56 -5.49 -14.83
C ARG A 128 0.19 -6.10 -14.50
N GLU A 129 0.06 -7.41 -14.60
CA GLU A 129 -1.18 -8.11 -14.24
C GLU A 129 -1.48 -8.02 -12.74
N GLU A 130 -0.47 -8.09 -11.88
CA GLU A 130 -0.62 -7.92 -10.43
C GLU A 130 -1.01 -6.50 -10.03
N TRP A 131 -0.57 -5.49 -10.78
CA TRP A 131 -0.75 -4.07 -10.45
C TRP A 131 -1.95 -3.41 -11.14
N LYS A 132 -2.51 -4.00 -12.21
CA LYS A 132 -3.57 -3.37 -13.03
C LYS A 132 -4.83 -2.97 -12.25
N ASP A 133 -5.16 -3.71 -11.20
CA ASP A 133 -6.38 -3.52 -10.41
C ASP A 133 -6.10 -2.96 -9.00
N VAL A 134 -4.89 -2.48 -8.74
CA VAL A 134 -4.53 -1.95 -7.41
C VAL A 134 -5.08 -0.55 -7.23
N ASP A 135 -5.94 -0.38 -6.23
CA ASP A 135 -6.55 0.89 -5.84
C ASP A 135 -5.83 1.56 -4.66
N ILE A 136 -5.22 0.76 -3.77
CA ILE A 136 -4.55 1.23 -2.55
C ILE A 136 -3.17 0.57 -2.43
N VAL A 137 -2.16 1.39 -2.14
CA VAL A 137 -0.81 0.92 -1.77
C VAL A 137 -0.50 1.37 -0.35
N MET A 138 -0.24 0.42 0.54
CA MET A 138 0.32 0.66 1.86
C MET A 138 1.82 0.40 1.83
N VAL A 139 2.60 1.35 2.35
CA VAL A 139 4.04 1.19 2.51
C VAL A 139 4.38 1.26 4.00
N ASP A 140 4.78 0.14 4.59
CA ASP A 140 5.23 0.08 5.98
C ASP A 140 6.72 0.42 6.10
N GLU A 141 7.14 0.85 7.29
CA GLU A 141 8.52 1.29 7.58
C GLU A 141 9.05 2.34 6.59
N VAL A 142 8.20 3.31 6.23
CA VAL A 142 8.54 4.40 5.30
C VAL A 142 9.77 5.21 5.73
N SER A 143 10.10 5.21 7.03
CA SER A 143 11.30 5.84 7.60
C SER A 143 12.62 5.25 7.07
N LEU A 144 12.59 4.01 6.56
CA LEU A 144 13.74 3.34 5.97
C LEU A 144 13.87 3.59 4.46
N LEU A 145 12.98 4.39 3.87
CA LEU A 145 13.02 4.71 2.43
C LEU A 145 13.87 5.94 2.16
N GLY A 146 14.87 5.79 1.29
CA GLY A 146 15.56 6.92 0.69
C GLY A 146 14.65 7.67 -0.29
N SER A 147 14.87 8.98 -0.43
CA SER A 147 14.12 9.84 -1.35
C SER A 147 14.14 9.36 -2.81
N GLN A 148 15.27 8.79 -3.25
CA GLN A 148 15.41 8.21 -4.59
C GLN A 148 14.47 7.03 -4.82
N LEU A 149 14.31 6.16 -3.81
CA LEU A 149 13.41 5.01 -3.93
C LEU A 149 11.96 5.50 -3.95
N LEU A 150 11.60 6.46 -3.09
CA LEU A 150 10.27 7.05 -3.09
C LEU A 150 9.91 7.73 -4.42
N ALA A 151 10.86 8.45 -5.04
CA ALA A 151 10.67 9.04 -6.36
C ALA A 151 10.44 7.98 -7.46
N LYS A 152 11.13 6.83 -7.38
CA LYS A 152 10.90 5.70 -8.29
C LYS A 152 9.54 5.03 -8.11
N MET A 153 8.89 5.20 -6.96
CA MET A 153 7.53 4.67 -6.73
C MET A 153 6.45 5.54 -7.36
N ASP A 154 6.71 6.84 -7.56
CA ASP A 154 5.77 7.81 -8.14
C ASP A 154 5.85 7.87 -9.68
N ALA A 155 7.00 7.49 -10.25
CA ALA A 155 7.29 7.50 -11.69
C ALA A 155 6.68 6.30 -12.44
#